data_AF-A0A2H9PFY2-F1
#
_entry.id   AF-A0A2H9PFY2-F1
#
_cell.length_a   1.000
_cell.length_b   1.000
_cell.length_c   1.000
_cell.angle_alpha   90.00
_cell.angle_beta   90.00
_cell.angle_gamma   90.00
#
_symmetry.space_group_name_H-M   'P 1'
#
loop_
_entity.id
_entity.type
_entity.pdbx_description
1 polymer ?
#
loop_
_entity_poly.entity_id
_entity_poly.type
_entity_poly.pdbx_seq_one_letter_code
_entity_poly.pdbx_strand_id
1 'polypeptide(L)' 'MHYAEIYSEIEDTRKGDVLSRVVNFDNLHLEHLDISTSYDGDKGMLTTKIRCDNLKTLNNTIHDLLKTQSLTEKILEI' A
#
# COMPACT_ATOMS: atom_id res chain seq x y z
N MET A 1 4.27 -3.32 19.38
CA MET A 1 4.75 -3.19 17.99
C MET A 1 4.08 -4.23 17.14
N HIS A 2 3.25 -3.78 16.20
CA HIS A 2 2.47 -4.60 15.29
C HIS A 2 3.03 -4.47 13.89
N TYR A 3 2.85 -5.52 13.10
CA TYR A 3 3.38 -5.64 11.75
C TYR A 3 2.35 -6.32 10.86
N ALA A 4 2.20 -5.82 9.64
CA ALA A 4 1.42 -6.47 8.59
C ALA A 4 2.14 -6.36 7.25
N GLU A 5 2.02 -7.42 6.45
CA GLU A 5 2.37 -7.41 5.03
C GLU A 5 1.12 -7.71 4.23
N ILE A 6 0.82 -6.85 3.26
CA ILE A 6 -0.30 -6.99 2.35
C ILE A 6 0.26 -7.22 0.96
N TYR A 7 -0.28 -8.26 0.32
CA TYR A 7 0.06 -8.69 -1.02
C TYR A 7 -1.15 -8.45 -1.93
N SER A 8 -0.94 -7.80 -3.06
CA SER A 8 -1.99 -7.55 -4.05
C SER A 8 -1.48 -7.89 -5.45
N GLU A 9 -2.16 -8.82 -6.11
CA GLU A 9 -1.86 -9.22 -7.48
C GLU A 9 -2.35 -8.13 -8.45
N ILE A 10 -1.42 -7.58 -9.23
CA ILE A 10 -1.66 -6.54 -10.23
C ILE A 10 -0.96 -6.95 -11.54
N GLU A 11 -1.73 -7.53 -12.46
CA GLU A 11 -1.22 -8.02 -13.76
C GLU A 11 -0.77 -6.88 -14.69
N ASP A 12 -1.44 -5.72 -14.63
CA ASP A 12 -1.08 -4.56 -15.43
C ASP A 12 0.11 -3.84 -14.78
N THR A 13 1.28 -4.02 -15.38
CA THR A 13 2.54 -3.39 -14.93
C THR A 13 2.47 -1.87 -14.79
N ARG A 14 1.70 -1.17 -15.62
CA ARG A 14 1.54 0.28 -15.52
C ARG A 14 0.67 0.63 -14.32
N LYS A 15 -0.40 -0.12 -14.09
CA LYS A 15 -1.22 0.05 -12.87
C LYS A 15 -0.40 -0.25 -11.62
N GLY A 16 0.41 -1.31 -11.64
CA GLY A 16 1.28 -1.68 -10.53
C GLY A 16 2.30 -0.59 -10.18
N ASP A 17 2.98 -0.01 -11.17
CA ASP A 17 3.92 1.11 -10.95
C ASP A 17 3.19 2.34 -10.39
N VAL A 18 2.04 2.73 -10.96
CA VAL A 18 1.25 3.87 -10.44
C VAL A 18 0.78 3.63 -9.02
N LEU A 19 0.20 2.46 -8.74
CA LEU A 19 -0.25 2.08 -7.40
C LEU A 19 0.92 2.15 -6.42
N SER A 20 2.07 1.56 -6.77
CA SER A 20 3.25 1.56 -5.91
C SER A 20 3.69 2.94 -5.47
N ARG A 21 3.41 4.00 -6.26
CA ARG A 21 3.73 5.39 -5.95
C ARG A 21 2.60 6.10 -5.21
N VAL A 22 1.34 5.83 -5.56
CA VAL A 22 0.17 6.48 -4.96
C VAL A 22 -0.07 5.98 -3.54
N VAL A 23 0.06 4.68 -3.31
CA VAL A 23 0.02 4.08 -1.97
C VAL A 23 1.39 4.06 -1.30
N ASN A 24 2.41 4.71 -1.91
CA ASN A 24 3.65 4.93 -1.20
C ASN A 24 3.49 6.06 -0.19
N PHE A 25 3.45 5.69 1.07
CA PHE A 25 3.39 6.64 2.18
C PHE A 25 4.77 6.90 2.80
N ASP A 26 5.88 6.54 2.14
CA ASP A 26 7.27 6.78 2.59
C ASP A 26 7.53 8.25 3.02
N ASN A 27 6.74 9.20 2.52
CA ASN A 27 6.83 10.62 2.86
C ASN A 27 6.08 11.02 4.17
N LEU A 28 5.28 10.13 4.75
CA LEU A 28 4.61 10.34 6.03
C LEU A 28 5.53 9.89 7.16
N HIS A 29 6.42 10.77 7.62
CA HIS A 29 7.13 10.58 8.87
C HIS A 29 6.16 10.72 10.05
N LEU A 30 5.54 9.60 10.43
CA LEU A 30 4.75 9.47 11.64
C LEU A 30 5.59 8.70 12.66
N GLU A 31 5.82 9.29 13.83
CA GLU A 31 6.73 8.78 14.88
C GLU A 31 6.46 7.31 15.28
N HIS A 32 5.25 6.81 15.03
CA HIS A 32 4.77 5.49 15.41
C HIS A 32 4.12 4.70 14.26
N LEU A 33 4.36 5.10 13.01
CA LEU A 33 3.82 4.45 11.82
C LEU A 33 4.81 4.53 10.66
N ASP A 34 5.29 3.37 10.24
CA ASP A 34 6.14 3.18 9.08
C ASP A 34 5.36 2.35 8.04
N ILE A 35 5.31 2.85 6.81
CA ILE A 35 4.60 2.22 5.70
C ILE A 35 5.49 2.30 4.48
N SER A 36 5.82 1.15 3.91
CA SER A 36 6.60 1.06 2.68
C SER A 36 5.86 0.22 1.64
N THR A 37 5.75 0.72 0.42
CA THR A 37 5.08 0.01 -0.67
C THR A 37 6.03 -0.17 -1.85
N SER A 38 6.02 -1.36 -2.45
CA SER A 38 6.84 -1.70 -3.63
C SER A 38 6.07 -2.59 -4.60
N TYR A 39 6.32 -2.43 -5.89
CA TYR A 39 5.76 -3.30 -6.93
C TYR A 39 6.87 -4.11 -7.60
N ASP A 40 6.68 -5.42 -7.63
CA ASP A 40 7.50 -6.37 -8.37
C ASP A 40 6.82 -6.65 -9.73
N GLY A 41 7.30 -5.99 -10.78
CA GLY A 41 6.74 -6.09 -12.13
C GLY A 41 6.93 -7.45 -12.78
N ASP A 42 7.94 -8.22 -12.37
CA ASP A 42 8.17 -9.58 -12.88
C ASP A 42 7.15 -10.57 -12.29
N LYS A 43 6.73 -10.34 -11.04
CA LYS A 43 5.72 -11.15 -10.34
C LYS A 43 4.30 -10.60 -10.45
N GLY A 44 4.13 -9.40 -10.98
CA GLY A 44 2.84 -8.71 -10.95
C GLY A 44 2.32 -8.50 -9.53
N MET A 45 3.19 -8.18 -8.57
CA MET A 45 2.84 -8.18 -7.15
C MET A 45 3.15 -6.84 -6.48
N LEU A 46 2.13 -6.20 -5.92
CA LEU A 46 2.25 -5.05 -5.04
C LEU A 46 2.36 -5.53 -3.59
N THR A 47 3.45 -5.16 -2.92
CA THR A 47 3.71 -5.50 -1.52
C THR A 47 3.75 -4.23 -0.68
N THR A 48 2.86 -4.14 0.31
CA THR A 48 2.88 -3.08 1.32
C THR A 48 3.23 -3.65 2.68
N LYS A 49 4.21 -3.04 3.36
CA LYS A 49 4.61 -3.37 4.72
C LYS A 49 4.20 -2.24 5.64
N ILE A 50 3.59 -2.58 6.78
CA ILE A 50 3.13 -1.62 7.78
C ILE A 50 3.68 -2.02 9.13
N ARG A 51 4.30 -1.07 9.84
CA ARG A 51 4.77 -1.24 11.21
C ARG A 51 4.26 -0.09 12.07
N CYS A 52 3.63 -0.41 13.20
CA CYS A 52 3.09 0.61 14.10
C CYS A 52 2.98 0.13 15.55
N ASP A 53 2.70 1.04 16.48
CA ASP A 53 2.79 0.72 17.91
C ASP A 53 1.52 0.14 18.52
N ASN A 54 0.36 0.36 17.91
CA ASN A 54 -0.92 -0.17 18.37
C ASN A 54 -1.79 -0.74 17.25
N LEU A 55 -2.67 -1.70 17.60
CA LEU A 55 -3.52 -2.44 16.67
C LEU A 55 -4.60 -1.57 16.01
N LYS A 56 -5.10 -0.53 16.68
CA LYS A 56 -6.12 0.37 16.13
C LYS A 56 -5.54 1.18 14.96
N THR A 57 -4.33 1.70 15.12
CA THR A 57 -3.58 2.36 14.04
C THR A 57 -3.36 1.39 12.89
N LEU A 58 -2.90 0.15 13.16
CA LEU A 58 -2.73 -0.85 12.11
C LEU A 58 -4.01 -1.06 11.31
N ASN A 59 -5.13 -1.31 11.99
CA ASN A 59 -6.41 -1.57 11.34
C ASN A 59 -6.90 -0.38 10.49
N ASN A 60 -6.76 0.83 11.00
CA ASN A 60 -7.12 2.04 10.27
C ASN A 60 -6.24 2.24 9.02
N THR A 61 -4.93 2.07 9.16
CA THR A 61 -3.98 2.20 8.04
C THR A 61 -4.28 1.19 6.94
N ILE A 62 -4.58 -0.07 7.29
CA ILE A 62 -4.98 -1.09 6.32
C ILE A 62 -6.25 -0.67 5.58
N HIS A 63 -7.26 -0.18 6.29
CA HIS A 63 -8.50 0.29 5.69
C HIS A 63 -8.28 1.47 4.72
N ASP A 64 -7.48 2.45 5.12
CA ASP A 64 -7.18 3.63 4.30
C ASP A 64 -6.37 3.25 3.05
N LEU A 65 -5.43 2.30 3.18
CA LEU A 65 -4.65 1.78 2.07
C LEU A 65 -5.54 1.08 1.03
N LEU A 66 -6.40 0.15 1.46
CA LEU A 66 -7.29 -0.58 0.56
C LEU A 66 -8.28 0.37 -0.15
N LYS A 67 -8.76 1.40 0.55
CA LYS A 67 -9.62 2.42 -0.02
C LYS A 67 -8.89 3.26 -1.08
N THR A 68 -7.65 3.65 -0.80
CA THR A 68 -6.81 4.44 -1.71
C THR A 68 -6.46 3.65 -2.97
N GLN A 69 -6.09 2.37 -2.80
CA GLN A 69 -5.86 1.45 -3.92
C GLN A 69 -7.12 1.33 -4.80
N SER A 70 -8.28 1.02 -4.21
CA SER A 70 -9.54 0.90 -4.96
C SER A 70 -9.94 2.19 -5.69
N LEU A 71 -9.70 3.35 -5.10
CA LEU A 71 -9.94 4.64 -5.75
C LEU A 71 -9.01 4.85 -6.95
N THR A 72 -7.73 4.50 -6.80
CA THR A 72 -6.72 4.64 -7.85
C THR A 72 -7.00 3.72 -9.02
N GLU A 73 -7.37 2.47 -8.75
CA GLU A 73 -7.78 1.50 -9.77
C GLU A 73 -8.95 2.03 -10.61
N LYS A 74 -9.99 2.60 -9.96
CA LYS A 74 -11.14 3.21 -10.64
C LYS A 74 -10.75 4.42 -11.51
N ILE A 75 -9.77 5.21 -11.09
CA ILE A 75 -9.28 6.36 -11.87
C ILE A 75 -8.50 5.87 -13.10
N LEU A 76 -7.74 4.78 -12.97
CA LEU A 76 -6.95 4.20 -14.06
C LEU A 76 -7.79 3.40 -15.08
N GLU A 77 -9.05 3.09 -14.76
CA GLU A 77 -10.01 2.48 -15.68
C GLU A 77 -10.74 3.49 -16.57
N ILE A 78 -10.52 4.80 -16.36
CA ILE A 78 -10.95 5.89 -17.25
C ILE A 78 -9.91 6.09 -18.35
#